data_AF-A0A9W3DBK6-F1
#
_entry.id   AF-A0A9W3DBK6-F1
#
_cell.length_a   1.000
_cell.length_b   1.000
_cell.length_c   1.000
_cell.angle_alpha   90.00
_cell.angle_beta   90.00
_cell.angle_gamma   90.00
#
_symmetry.space_group_name_H-M   'P 1'
#
loop_
_entity.id
_entity.type
_entity.pdbx_description
1 polymer ?
#
loop_
_entity_poly.entity_id
_entity_poly.type
_entity_poly.pdbx_seq_one_letter_code
_entity_poly.pdbx_strand_id
1 'polypeptide(L)'
;MRLLWPFTYLSMLFTLFYASVFVAERNSFEKLNLQSWIIPRYNLQYLLKWRKEAINNMIEKAILEANKKGVKVLSLGLMNQGEELNRNGEVYINKHPEMKVRMVDGSRLSAAVVINSLPKSTTKRLMTGNLTKVAYTIASALCQRGVQVSTLLPEEYEKLQSFVPQETRDKEQRSSCCFFF
;
A
#
# COMPACT_ATOMS: atom_id res chain seq x y z
N MET A 1 12.02 -1.00 -30.14
CA MET A 1 12.15 -2.00 -29.05
C MET A 1 11.37 -3.29 -29.32
N ARG A 2 11.57 -3.99 -30.45
CA ARG A 2 10.93 -5.32 -30.72
C ARG A 2 11.93 -6.47 -30.87
N LEU A 3 13.21 -6.16 -31.11
CA LEU A 3 14.28 -7.17 -31.31
C LEU A 3 14.66 -7.94 -30.04
N LEU A 4 14.47 -7.38 -28.85
CA LEU A 4 14.87 -8.02 -27.58
C LEU A 4 13.78 -8.90 -26.96
N TRP A 5 12.61 -9.03 -27.60
CA TRP A 5 11.50 -9.86 -27.12
C TRP A 5 11.93 -11.30 -26.75
N PRO A 6 12.69 -12.02 -27.59
CA PRO A 6 13.11 -13.39 -27.26
C PRO A 6 13.95 -13.45 -25.99
N PHE A 7 14.83 -12.46 -25.79
CA PHE A 7 15.65 -12.35 -24.60
C PHE A 7 14.81 -12.01 -23.36
N THR A 8 13.83 -11.12 -23.47
CA THR A 8 12.92 -10.83 -22.36
C THR A 8 12.06 -12.03 -21.98
N TYR A 9 11.63 -12.83 -22.95
CA TYR A 9 10.88 -14.05 -22.70
C TYR A 9 11.75 -15.12 -22.03
N LEU A 10 12.98 -15.31 -22.51
CA LEU A 10 13.94 -16.23 -21.90
C LEU A 10 14.31 -15.80 -20.47
N SER A 11 14.53 -14.51 -20.25
CA SER A 11 14.72 -13.92 -18.92
C SER A 11 13.50 -14.17 -18.02
N MET A 12 12.28 -13.99 -18.54
CA MET A 12 11.06 -14.33 -17.80
C MET A 12 11.02 -15.80 -17.41
N LEU A 13 11.33 -16.72 -18.32
CA LEU A 13 11.41 -18.15 -18.01
C LEU A 13 12.50 -18.45 -16.97
N PHE A 14 13.67 -17.82 -17.07
CA PHE A 14 14.75 -18.00 -16.11
C PHE A 14 14.34 -17.57 -14.70
N THR A 15 13.67 -16.41 -14.59
CA THR A 15 13.16 -15.94 -13.29
C THR A 15 12.12 -16.90 -12.70
N LEU A 16 11.38 -17.70 -13.49
CA LEU A 16 10.43 -18.67 -12.92
C LEU A 16 11.09 -19.71 -12.01
N PHE A 17 12.38 -20.00 -12.21
CA PHE A 17 13.09 -21.08 -11.51
C PHE A 17 14.23 -20.57 -10.62
N TYR A 18 14.98 -19.53 -11.02
CA TYR A 18 16.28 -19.21 -10.42
C TYR A 18 16.44 -17.79 -9.87
N ALA A 19 15.36 -17.23 -9.34
CA ALA A 19 15.36 -15.83 -8.94
C ALA A 19 15.47 -15.67 -7.41
N SER A 20 16.56 -15.06 -6.98
CA SER A 20 16.78 -14.59 -5.61
C SER A 20 16.51 -13.08 -5.52
N VAL A 21 16.20 -12.61 -4.31
CA VAL A 21 16.10 -11.18 -4.04
C VAL A 21 17.50 -10.59 -4.03
N PHE A 22 17.69 -9.44 -4.68
CA PHE A 22 18.97 -8.74 -4.71
C PHE A 22 18.80 -7.24 -4.53
N VAL A 23 19.85 -6.59 -4.06
CA VAL A 23 19.88 -5.13 -3.91
C VAL A 23 20.18 -4.52 -5.26
N ALA A 24 19.24 -3.78 -5.81
CA ALA A 24 19.39 -3.11 -7.09
C ALA A 24 20.00 -1.71 -6.94
N GLU A 25 19.71 -1.04 -5.83
CA GLU A 25 20.12 0.34 -5.61
C GLU A 25 20.43 0.59 -4.14
N ARG A 26 21.40 1.46 -3.89
CA ARG A 26 21.74 1.96 -2.56
C ARG A 26 21.94 3.46 -2.66
N ASN A 27 21.19 4.21 -1.86
CA ASN A 27 21.28 5.66 -1.81
C ASN A 27 21.47 6.11 -0.37
N SER A 28 22.25 7.16 -0.19
CA SER A 28 22.38 7.86 1.10
C SER A 28 21.92 9.30 0.90
N PHE A 29 20.97 9.74 1.71
CA PHE A 29 20.48 11.11 1.75
C PHE A 29 20.62 11.64 3.17
N GLU A 30 21.61 12.49 3.41
CA GLU A 30 21.95 13.00 4.75
C GLU A 30 22.11 11.86 5.78
N LYS A 31 21.15 11.75 6.72
CA LYS A 31 21.10 10.75 7.79
C LYS A 31 20.31 9.49 7.40
N LEU A 32 19.76 9.44 6.19
CA LEU A 32 18.95 8.34 5.69
C LEU A 32 19.77 7.47 4.74
N ASN A 33 19.81 6.18 5.02
CA ASN A 33 20.37 5.17 4.12
C ASN A 33 19.21 4.34 3.57
N LEU A 34 19.09 4.31 2.25
CA LEU A 34 18.04 3.64 1.51
C LEU A 34 18.64 2.51 0.68
N GLN A 35 17.91 1.41 0.59
CA GLN A 35 18.22 0.31 -0.32
C GLN A 35 16.95 -0.12 -1.03
N SER A 36 17.03 -0.27 -2.35
CA SER A 36 15.95 -0.81 -3.18
C SER A 36 16.28 -2.27 -3.49
N TRP A 37 15.42 -3.17 -3.02
CA TRP A 37 15.58 -4.61 -3.22
C TRP A 37 14.59 -5.06 -4.29
N ILE A 38 15.08 -5.78 -5.29
CA ILE A 38 14.25 -6.30 -6.38
C ILE A 38 13.91 -7.75 -6.11
N ILE A 39 12.62 -8.03 -6.19
CA ILE A 39 12.10 -9.39 -6.36
C ILE A 39 11.91 -9.56 -7.87
N PRO A 40 12.78 -10.32 -8.56
CA PRO A 40 12.76 -10.47 -10.02
C PRO A 40 11.55 -11.30 -10.47
N ARG A 41 10.38 -10.67 -10.45
CA ARG A 41 9.10 -11.24 -10.88
C ARG A 41 8.41 -10.29 -11.83
N TYR A 42 7.96 -10.84 -12.96
CA TYR A 42 7.19 -10.08 -13.95
C TYR A 42 5.73 -9.98 -13.53
N ASN A 43 5.03 -8.94 -13.99
CA ASN A 43 3.63 -8.69 -13.65
C ASN A 43 2.73 -9.92 -13.88
N LEU A 44 2.92 -10.64 -14.99
CA LEU A 44 2.17 -11.86 -15.29
C LEU A 44 2.31 -12.93 -14.20
N GLN A 45 3.48 -13.04 -13.57
CA GLN A 45 3.73 -14.04 -12.53
C GLN A 45 2.96 -13.74 -11.23
N TYR A 46 2.64 -12.47 -10.94
CA TYR A 46 1.76 -12.10 -9.82
C TYR A 46 0.29 -12.44 -10.09
N LEU A 47 -0.12 -12.49 -11.35
CA LEU A 47 -1.49 -12.88 -11.74
C LEU A 47 -1.71 -14.40 -11.64
N LEU A 48 -0.64 -15.19 -11.63
CA LEU A 48 -0.70 -16.64 -11.53
C LEU A 48 -0.90 -17.08 -10.07
N LYS A 49 -2.11 -17.53 -9.71
CA LYS A 49 -2.46 -17.94 -8.34
C LYS A 49 -1.50 -18.98 -7.75
N TRP A 50 -1.05 -19.96 -8.54
CA TRP A 50 -0.10 -21.00 -8.12
C TRP A 50 1.31 -20.48 -7.78
N ARG A 51 1.65 -19.26 -8.21
CA ARG A 51 2.93 -18.61 -7.88
C ARG A 51 2.87 -17.74 -6.63
N LYS A 52 1.66 -17.47 -6.11
CA LYS A 52 1.44 -16.59 -4.95
C LYS A 52 2.28 -16.98 -3.74
N GLU A 53 2.32 -18.26 -3.40
CA GLU A 53 3.11 -18.76 -2.27
C GLU A 53 4.62 -18.57 -2.48
N ALA A 54 5.13 -18.91 -3.66
CA ALA A 54 6.54 -18.71 -3.99
C ALA A 54 6.95 -17.22 -3.92
N ILE A 55 6.08 -16.31 -4.38
CA ILE A 55 6.30 -14.87 -4.28
C ILE A 55 6.29 -14.42 -2.81
N ASN A 56 5.29 -14.84 -2.04
CA ASN A 56 5.18 -14.50 -0.62
C ASN A 56 6.39 -14.99 0.19
N ASN A 57 6.91 -16.18 -0.11
CA ASN A 57 8.10 -16.72 0.54
C ASN A 57 9.35 -15.88 0.26
N MET A 58 9.49 -15.30 -0.95
CA MET A 58 10.60 -14.40 -1.26
C MET A 58 10.46 -13.05 -0.56
N ILE A 59 9.25 -12.49 -0.54
CA ILE A 59 8.95 -11.23 0.18
C ILE A 59 9.27 -11.43 1.66
N GLU A 60 8.81 -12.53 2.26
CA GLU A 60 9.06 -12.85 3.66
C GLU A 60 10.56 -12.97 3.97
N LYS A 61 11.31 -13.72 3.14
CA LYS A 61 12.77 -13.83 3.30
C LYS A 61 13.47 -12.47 3.24
N ALA A 62 13.06 -11.61 2.31
CA ALA A 62 13.62 -10.26 2.20
C ALA A 62 13.32 -9.39 3.44
N ILE A 63 12.10 -9.49 3.98
CA ILE A 63 11.71 -8.79 5.19
C ILE A 63 12.54 -9.25 6.39
N LEU A 64 12.69 -10.56 6.57
CA LEU A 64 13.48 -11.12 7.67
C LEU A 64 14.97 -10.76 7.56
N GLU A 65 15.51 -10.74 6.33
CA GLU A 65 16.88 -10.29 6.08
C GLU A 65 17.05 -8.80 6.40
N ALA A 66 16.10 -7.95 6.02
CA ALA A 66 16.10 -6.54 6.37
C ALA A 66 16.01 -6.32 7.89
N ASN A 67 15.16 -7.09 8.57
CA ASN A 67 15.03 -7.07 10.04
C ASN A 67 16.37 -7.44 10.71
N LYS A 68 17.02 -8.53 10.24
CA LYS A 68 18.34 -8.96 10.74
C LYS A 68 19.42 -7.91 10.52
N LYS A 69 19.37 -7.18 9.39
CA LYS A 69 20.27 -6.06 9.08
C LYS A 69 19.99 -4.78 9.88
N GLY A 70 18.99 -4.79 10.76
CA GLY A 70 18.65 -3.62 11.60
C GLY A 70 17.94 -2.51 10.83
N VAL A 71 17.29 -2.82 9.71
CA VAL A 71 16.48 -1.84 8.96
C VAL A 71 15.33 -1.35 9.85
N LYS A 72 15.17 -0.03 9.95
CA LYS A 72 14.15 0.59 10.81
C LYS A 72 12.76 0.58 10.17
N VAL A 73 12.69 0.83 8.87
CA VAL A 73 11.45 0.94 8.10
C VAL A 73 11.64 0.24 6.76
N LEU A 74 10.68 -0.60 6.39
CA LEU A 74 10.64 -1.29 5.11
C LEU A 74 9.31 -1.03 4.41
N SER A 75 9.38 -0.60 3.16
CA SER A 75 8.21 -0.39 2.33
C SER A 75 8.05 -1.50 1.30
N LEU A 76 6.86 -2.10 1.20
CA LEU A 76 6.53 -3.02 0.11
C LEU A 76 6.07 -2.21 -1.11
N GLY A 77 6.86 -2.25 -2.18
CA GLY A 77 6.58 -1.50 -3.41
C GLY A 77 5.69 -2.25 -4.40
N LEU A 78 4.86 -1.50 -5.12
CA LEU A 78 4.08 -1.96 -6.28
C LEU A 78 3.26 -3.23 -5.99
N MET A 79 3.48 -4.32 -6.73
CA MET A 79 2.72 -5.57 -6.61
C MET A 79 3.05 -6.37 -5.34
N ASN A 80 4.14 -6.05 -4.63
CA ASN A 80 4.57 -6.76 -3.42
C ASN A 80 3.71 -6.46 -2.19
N GLN A 81 2.82 -5.47 -2.27
CA GLN A 81 1.90 -5.07 -1.20
C GLN A 81 0.44 -5.40 -1.52
N GLY A 82 0.18 -6.27 -2.49
CA GLY A 82 -1.20 -6.59 -2.88
C GLY A 82 -2.03 -7.09 -1.69
N GLU A 83 -3.24 -6.57 -1.52
CA GLU A 83 -4.15 -7.00 -0.47
C GLU A 83 -4.49 -8.50 -0.60
N GLU A 84 -4.81 -8.95 -1.80
CA GLU A 84 -5.01 -10.36 -2.08
C GLU A 84 -3.73 -11.18 -1.91
N LEU A 85 -2.55 -10.59 -2.14
CA LEU A 85 -1.26 -11.28 -2.06
C LEU A 85 -0.90 -11.61 -0.61
N ASN A 86 -0.86 -10.59 0.24
CA ASN A 86 -0.33 -10.67 1.60
C ASN A 86 -0.98 -9.67 2.57
N ARG A 87 -2.22 -9.23 2.29
CA ARG A 87 -2.95 -8.24 3.10
C ARG A 87 -2.10 -6.99 3.37
N ASN A 88 -1.45 -6.48 2.32
CA ASN A 88 -0.59 -5.30 2.44
C ASN A 88 0.59 -5.49 3.40
N GLY A 89 1.06 -6.72 3.57
CA GLY A 89 2.15 -7.10 4.46
C GLY A 89 1.73 -7.46 5.90
N GLU A 90 0.45 -7.30 6.26
CA GLU A 90 -0.06 -7.63 7.60
C GLU A 90 0.22 -9.09 7.98
N VAL A 91 0.16 -10.00 7.01
CA VAL A 91 0.45 -11.43 7.24
C VAL A 91 1.84 -11.66 7.82
N TYR A 92 2.83 -10.85 7.45
CA TYR A 92 4.21 -10.99 7.94
C TYR A 92 4.38 -10.42 9.34
N ILE A 93 3.65 -9.36 9.68
CA ILE A 93 3.62 -8.78 11.02
C ILE A 93 3.02 -9.80 11.99
N ASN A 94 1.91 -10.42 11.62
CA ASN A 94 1.24 -11.43 12.44
C ASN A 94 2.08 -12.71 12.59
N LYS A 95 2.84 -13.08 11.56
CA LYS A 95 3.70 -14.28 11.57
C LYS A 95 4.99 -14.09 12.39
N HIS A 96 5.51 -12.86 12.47
CA HIS A 96 6.77 -12.53 13.15
C HIS A 96 6.56 -11.35 14.13
N PRO A 97 5.83 -11.55 15.24
CA PRO A 97 5.51 -10.48 16.18
C PRO A 97 6.74 -9.86 16.87
N GLU A 98 7.87 -10.58 16.90
CA GLU A 98 9.16 -10.12 17.45
C GLU A 98 9.98 -9.26 16.48
N MET A 99 9.49 -9.09 15.25
CA MET A 99 10.15 -8.30 14.21
C MET A 99 10.23 -6.81 14.59
N LYS A 100 11.43 -6.23 14.45
CA LYS A 100 11.71 -4.83 14.82
C LYS A 100 11.52 -3.86 13.67
N VAL A 101 11.65 -4.32 12.42
CA VAL A 101 11.44 -3.47 11.24
C VAL A 101 9.97 -3.06 11.15
N ARG A 102 9.72 -1.76 10.95
CA ARG A 102 8.37 -1.24 10.74
C ARG A 102 7.98 -1.36 9.29
N MET A 103 6.92 -2.11 9.02
CA MET A 103 6.39 -2.27 7.68
C MET A 103 5.48 -1.11 7.30
N VAL A 104 5.65 -0.60 6.09
CA VAL A 104 4.81 0.45 5.51
C VAL A 104 4.47 0.15 4.06
N ASP A 105 3.39 0.75 3.56
CA ASP A 105 2.85 0.55 2.21
C ASP A 105 2.79 1.86 1.40
N GLY A 106 3.17 2.97 2.01
CA GLY A 106 3.14 4.32 1.43
C GLY A 106 1.76 4.99 1.43
N SER A 107 0.67 4.29 1.72
CA SER A 107 -0.69 4.85 1.66
C SER A 107 -0.89 5.98 2.66
N ARG A 108 -0.34 5.85 3.87
CA ARG A 108 -0.34 6.89 4.89
C ARG A 108 0.47 8.12 4.51
N LEU A 109 1.60 7.94 3.85
CA LEU A 109 2.41 9.07 3.37
C LEU A 109 1.67 9.84 2.28
N SER A 110 1.09 9.13 1.30
CA SER A 110 0.25 9.74 0.26
C SER A 110 -0.93 10.50 0.85
N ALA A 111 -1.63 9.90 1.82
CA ALA A 111 -2.73 10.57 2.51
C ALA A 111 -2.26 11.83 3.25
N ALA A 112 -1.13 11.77 3.96
CA ALA A 112 -0.57 12.93 4.66
C ALA A 112 -0.25 14.09 3.70
N VAL A 113 0.30 13.79 2.52
CA VAL A 113 0.58 14.81 1.48
C VAL A 113 -0.71 15.48 1.03
N VAL A 114 -1.75 14.69 0.70
CA VAL A 114 -3.05 15.23 0.27
C VAL A 114 -3.68 16.08 1.37
N ILE A 115 -3.68 15.62 2.62
CA ILE A 115 -4.38 16.31 3.70
C ILE A 115 -3.61 17.57 4.15
N ASN A 116 -2.28 17.58 4.02
CA ASN A 116 -1.46 18.76 4.32
C ASN A 116 -1.49 19.81 3.22
N SER A 117 -1.89 19.47 1.99
CA SER A 117 -2.09 20.47 0.94
C SER A 117 -3.43 21.20 1.02
N LEU A 118 -4.37 20.70 1.85
CA LEU A 118 -5.66 21.35 2.04
C LEU A 118 -5.55 22.59 2.96
N PRO A 119 -6.31 23.67 2.68
CA PRO A 119 -6.44 24.79 3.61
C PRO A 119 -6.99 24.35 4.97
N LYS A 120 -6.46 24.91 6.06
CA LYS A 120 -6.89 24.59 7.44
C LYS A 120 -8.37 24.88 7.71
N SER A 121 -8.99 25.78 6.95
CA SER A 121 -10.41 26.13 7.03
C SER A 121 -11.33 25.17 6.27
N THR A 122 -10.79 24.10 5.69
CA THR A 122 -11.61 23.10 4.96
C THR A 122 -12.55 22.40 5.93
N THR A 123 -13.86 22.52 5.69
CA THR A 123 -14.90 21.86 6.49
C THR A 123 -15.60 20.71 5.75
N LYS A 124 -15.61 20.73 4.42
CA LYS A 124 -16.26 19.73 3.56
C LYS A 124 -15.38 19.35 2.37
N ARG A 125 -15.41 18.08 1.95
CA ARG A 125 -14.74 17.58 0.75
C ARG A 125 -15.57 16.51 0.06
N LEU A 126 -15.72 16.67 -1.25
CA LEU A 126 -16.23 15.62 -2.12
C LEU A 126 -15.07 14.72 -2.55
N MET A 127 -15.20 13.42 -2.33
CA MET A 127 -14.32 12.39 -2.87
C MET A 127 -14.94 11.79 -4.12
N THR A 128 -14.16 11.71 -5.19
CA THR A 128 -14.58 11.18 -6.49
C THR A 128 -13.56 10.16 -6.99
N GLY A 129 -14.01 9.28 -7.89
CA GLY A 129 -13.19 8.22 -8.47
C GLY A 129 -13.16 6.95 -7.60
N ASN A 130 -12.30 6.01 -7.98
CA ASN A 130 -12.28 4.68 -7.36
C ASN A 130 -11.84 4.73 -5.89
N LEU A 131 -12.58 4.01 -5.05
CA LEU A 131 -12.24 3.79 -3.63
C LEU A 131 -11.06 2.83 -3.49
N THR A 132 -9.87 3.37 -3.68
CA THR A 132 -8.62 2.65 -3.42
C THR A 132 -8.26 2.69 -1.95
N LYS A 133 -7.35 1.82 -1.52
CA LYS A 133 -6.74 1.87 -0.17
C LYS A 133 -6.24 3.27 0.23
N VAL A 134 -5.66 4.02 -0.71
CA VAL A 134 -5.22 5.40 -0.47
C VAL A 134 -6.42 6.32 -0.25
N ALA A 135 -7.49 6.16 -1.04
CA ALA A 135 -8.73 6.91 -0.87
C ALA A 135 -9.36 6.66 0.52
N TYR A 136 -9.45 5.40 0.96
CA TYR A 136 -9.91 5.06 2.32
C TYR A 136 -9.04 5.72 3.40
N THR A 137 -7.71 5.70 3.22
CA THR A 137 -6.77 6.32 4.16
C THR A 137 -6.96 7.84 4.23
N ILE A 138 -7.20 8.49 3.08
CA ILE A 138 -7.50 9.93 3.01
C ILE A 138 -8.82 10.24 3.70
N ALA A 139 -9.89 9.51 3.37
CA ALA A 139 -11.21 9.70 3.95
C ALA A 139 -11.16 9.59 5.48
N SER A 140 -10.55 8.51 5.99
CA SER A 140 -10.39 8.29 7.43
C SER A 140 -9.66 9.45 8.12
N ALA A 141 -8.54 9.90 7.56
CA ALA A 141 -7.75 10.97 8.15
C ALA A 141 -8.41 12.37 8.02
N LEU A 142 -9.24 12.60 7.00
CA LEU A 142 -10.10 13.78 6.90
C LEU A 142 -11.20 13.77 7.98
N CYS A 143 -11.89 12.65 8.15
CA CYS A 143 -12.92 12.48 9.19
C CYS A 143 -12.32 12.68 10.60
N GLN A 144 -11.12 12.15 10.86
CA GLN A 144 -10.41 12.38 12.12
C GLN A 144 -10.07 13.86 12.37
N ARG A 145 -9.84 14.65 11.31
CA ARG A 145 -9.68 16.11 11.39
C ARG A 145 -11.00 16.88 11.51
N GLY A 146 -12.15 16.20 11.53
CA GLY A 146 -13.47 16.82 11.58
C GLY A 146 -13.92 17.42 10.23
N VAL A 147 -13.29 17.04 9.13
CA VAL A 147 -13.73 17.42 7.78
C VAL A 147 -14.82 16.45 7.35
N GLN A 148 -15.95 16.98 6.87
CA GLN A 148 -17.03 16.16 6.32
C GLN A 148 -16.64 15.64 4.95
N VAL A 149 -16.71 14.34 4.76
CA VAL A 149 -16.40 13.66 3.49
C VAL A 149 -17.71 13.21 2.85
N SER A 150 -17.91 13.57 1.58
CA SER A 150 -19.07 13.16 0.78
C SER A 150 -18.61 12.42 -0.48
N THR A 151 -19.45 11.56 -1.03
CA THR A 151 -19.25 10.93 -2.36
C THR A 151 -20.41 11.27 -3.29
N LEU A 152 -20.24 10.99 -4.58
CA LEU A 152 -21.30 11.20 -5.57
C LEU A 152 -22.36 10.11 -5.52
N LEU A 153 -21.94 8.86 -5.28
CA LEU A 153 -22.82 7.70 -5.28
C LEU A 153 -23.07 7.21 -3.84
N PRO A 154 -24.32 6.85 -3.48
CA PRO A 154 -24.65 6.27 -2.18
C PRO A 154 -23.88 4.97 -1.89
N GLU A 155 -23.69 4.12 -2.90
CA GLU A 155 -22.94 2.86 -2.76
C GLU A 155 -21.47 3.08 -2.37
N GLU A 156 -20.86 4.16 -2.87
CA GLU A 156 -19.49 4.54 -2.51
C GLU A 156 -19.43 5.04 -1.06
N TYR A 157 -20.48 5.74 -0.62
CA TYR A 157 -20.59 6.22 0.75
C TYR A 157 -20.70 5.05 1.74
N GLU A 158 -21.56 4.06 1.46
CA GLU A 158 -21.69 2.85 2.28
C GLU A 158 -20.37 2.08 2.36
N LYS A 159 -19.68 1.93 1.22
CA LYS A 159 -18.35 1.31 1.18
C LYS A 159 -17.36 2.11 2.03
N LEU A 160 -17.32 3.44 1.96
CA LEU A 160 -16.46 4.26 2.81
C LEU A 160 -16.76 4.09 4.30
N GLN A 161 -18.04 4.13 4.69
CA GLN A 161 -18.45 3.99 6.09
C GLN A 161 -17.98 2.67 6.71
N SER A 162 -18.02 1.56 5.96
CA SER A 162 -17.57 0.26 6.47
C SER A 162 -16.06 0.20 6.83
N PHE A 163 -15.25 1.12 6.29
CA PHE A 163 -13.80 1.19 6.55
C PHE A 163 -13.39 2.26 7.58
N VAL A 164 -14.30 3.16 7.97
CA VAL A 164 -14.00 4.22 8.96
C VAL A 164 -14.39 3.75 10.38
N PRO A 165 -13.47 3.79 11.37
CA PRO A 165 -13.76 3.37 12.74
C PRO A 165 -14.95 4.11 13.37
N GLN A 166 -15.71 3.39 14.21
CA GLN A 166 -16.98 3.82 14.82
C GLN A 166 -16.84 5.05 15.73
N GLU A 167 -15.69 5.24 16.38
CA GLU A 167 -15.37 6.41 17.22
C GLU A 167 -15.41 7.75 16.46
N THR A 168 -15.31 7.71 15.13
CA THR A 168 -15.44 8.87 14.24
C THR A 168 -16.87 9.09 13.73
N ARG A 169 -17.75 8.10 13.85
CA ARG A 169 -19.15 8.13 13.36
C ARG A 169 -20.06 8.97 14.27
N ASP A 170 -19.74 9.10 15.55
CA ASP A 170 -20.50 9.94 16.49
C ASP A 170 -20.35 11.45 16.23
N LYS A 171 -19.33 11.86 15.44
CA LYS A 171 -19.23 13.22 14.89
C LYS A 171 -19.99 13.38 13.57
N GLU A 172 -20.31 12.29 12.88
CA GLU A 172 -21.15 12.26 11.68
C GLU A 172 -22.65 12.41 12.03
N GLN A 173 -23.08 11.97 13.23
CA GLN A 173 -24.48 12.05 13.65
C GLN A 173 -24.96 13.40 14.18
N ARG A 174 -24.11 14.43 14.24
CA ARG A 174 -24.53 15.80 14.65
C ARG A 174 -24.71 16.79 13.50
N SER A 175 -24.70 16.32 12.25
CA SER A 175 -25.22 17.10 11.13
C SER A 175 -25.92 16.18 10.14
N SER A 176 -27.23 15.98 10.36
CA SER A 176 -28.15 15.62 9.29
C SER A 176 -27.87 16.48 8.07
N CYS A 177 -27.47 15.85 6.97
CA CYS A 177 -27.66 16.36 5.62
C CYS A 177 -27.45 15.21 4.64
N CYS A 178 -28.51 14.43 4.42
CA CYS A 178 -28.84 14.03 3.05
C CYS A 178 -28.90 15.32 2.21
N PHE A 179 -28.16 15.37 1.11
CA PHE A 179 -28.58 16.20 -0.02
C PHE A 179 -28.34 15.44 -1.31
N PHE A 180 -29.47 15.03 -1.91
CA PHE A 180 -29.60 14.75 -3.32
C PHE A 180 -29.24 16.02 -4.12
N PHE A 181 -28.41 15.86 -5.13
CA PHE A 181 -28.70 16.27 -6.51
C PHE A 181 -28.00 15.30 -7.46
#